data_AF-A0A3D3TNT5-F1
#
_entry.id   AF-A0A3D3TNT5-F1
#
_cell.length_a   1.000
_cell.length_b   1.000
_cell.length_c   1.000
_cell.angle_alpha   90.00
_cell.angle_beta   90.00
_cell.angle_gamma   90.00
#
_symmetry.space_group_name_H-M   'P 1'
#
loop_
_entity.id
_entity.type
_entity.pdbx_description
1 polymer ?
#
loop_
_entity_poly.entity_id
_entity_poly.type
_entity_poly.pdbx_seq_one_letter_code
_entity_poly.pdbx_strand_id
1 'polypeptide(L)'
;MSKGKLRTIKKRIESTNSTMQITRAMEMVARAKINKVQKGLKFVRLYERAMERALTRAYFGDTNHPKTGGQGDILLVVSSDMGLAGAFNAEIMKAAEREVERSDIIHIVTVGIKAESYFKKSGLPITAFSHFYDTPDLDEAAIIVDDIVDVMEEKKASGLKMVFSHFKNPLAQMPKTVRLLPVEDLEKPDNDLFDFEPEIEVLYKDVLNTWLVAKVLQG
;
A
#
# COMPACT_ATOMS: atom_id res chain seq x y z
N MET A 1 18.84 -25.30 47.56
CA MET A 1 19.03 -24.22 46.56
C MET A 1 19.10 -22.87 47.29
N SER A 2 20.08 -22.01 47.00
CA SER A 2 20.22 -20.68 47.66
C SER A 2 18.92 -19.87 47.53
N LYS A 3 18.47 -19.24 48.63
CA LYS A 3 17.25 -18.38 48.67
C LYS A 3 17.24 -17.31 47.56
N GLY A 4 18.42 -16.85 47.12
CA GLY A 4 18.56 -15.93 45.99
C GLY A 4 18.10 -16.52 44.66
N LYS A 5 18.35 -17.81 44.39
CA LYS A 5 17.90 -18.49 43.16
C LYS A 5 16.37 -18.58 43.09
N LEU A 6 15.71 -18.92 44.20
CA LEU A 6 14.23 -18.98 44.28
C LEU A 6 13.59 -17.61 44.03
N ARG A 7 14.16 -16.53 44.60
CA ARG A 7 13.66 -15.15 44.38
C ARG A 7 13.79 -14.72 42.92
N THR A 8 14.91 -15.02 42.27
CA THR A 8 15.13 -14.70 40.85
C THR A 8 14.17 -15.47 39.94
N ILE A 9 13.94 -16.75 40.21
CA ILE A 9 12.98 -17.57 39.47
C ILE A 9 11.56 -16.98 39.61
N LYS A 10 11.15 -16.63 40.84
CA LYS A 10 9.83 -16.01 41.07
C LYS A 10 9.65 -14.70 40.29
N LYS A 11 10.65 -13.81 40.29
CA LYS A 11 10.62 -12.57 39.49
C LYS A 11 10.50 -12.84 37.99
N ARG A 12 11.19 -13.86 37.48
CA ARG A 12 11.11 -14.23 36.05
C ARG A 12 9.71 -14.73 35.69
N ILE A 13 9.08 -15.52 36.56
CA ILE A 13 7.70 -16.00 36.37
C ILE A 13 6.74 -14.81 36.32
N GLU A 14 6.84 -13.88 37.26
CA GLU A 14 5.99 -12.68 37.31
C GLU A 14 6.16 -11.80 36.07
N SER A 15 7.40 -11.61 35.60
CA SER A 15 7.69 -10.88 34.37
C SER A 15 7.12 -11.57 33.13
N THR A 16 7.33 -12.88 32.97
CA THR A 16 6.77 -13.64 31.84
C THR A 16 5.23 -13.63 31.85
N ASN A 17 4.61 -13.76 33.01
CA ASN A 17 3.15 -13.69 33.14
C ASN A 17 2.61 -12.32 32.75
N SER A 18 3.28 -11.24 33.15
CA SER A 18 2.91 -9.87 32.78
C SER A 18 3.02 -9.68 31.26
N THR A 19 4.13 -10.09 30.65
CA THR A 19 4.31 -10.04 29.19
C THR A 19 3.25 -10.87 28.46
N MET A 20 2.89 -12.06 28.98
CA MET A 20 1.85 -12.92 28.40
C MET A 20 0.46 -12.26 28.42
N GLN A 21 0.11 -11.54 29.49
CA GLN A 21 -1.16 -10.82 29.55
C GLN A 21 -1.20 -9.66 28.54
N ILE A 22 -0.10 -8.92 28.42
CA ILE A 22 0.02 -7.81 27.47
C ILE A 22 -0.10 -8.32 26.03
N THR A 23 0.63 -9.38 25.67
CA THR A 23 0.57 -9.92 24.30
C THR A 23 -0.78 -10.53 23.97
N ARG A 24 -1.46 -11.19 24.94
CA ARG A 24 -2.84 -11.64 24.77
C ARG A 24 -3.81 -10.49 24.52
N ALA A 25 -3.68 -9.39 25.25
CA ALA A 25 -4.51 -8.21 25.03
C ALA A 25 -4.26 -7.61 23.63
N MET A 26 -2.99 -7.49 23.22
CA MET A 26 -2.61 -7.03 21.88
C MET A 26 -3.18 -7.93 20.78
N GLU A 27 -3.12 -9.26 20.96
CA GLU A 27 -3.72 -10.23 20.03
C GLU A 27 -5.23 -10.00 19.86
N MET A 28 -5.97 -9.80 20.96
CA MET A 28 -7.40 -9.52 20.91
C MET A 28 -7.72 -8.21 20.17
N VAL A 29 -6.95 -7.15 20.43
CA VAL A 29 -7.12 -5.86 19.75
C VAL A 29 -6.79 -5.98 18.26
N ALA A 30 -5.68 -6.62 17.90
CA ALA A 30 -5.29 -6.85 16.51
C ALA A 30 -6.35 -7.66 15.75
N ARG A 31 -6.90 -8.70 16.37
CA ARG A 31 -7.98 -9.51 15.79
C ARG A 31 -9.24 -8.67 15.54
N ALA A 32 -9.60 -7.79 16.48
CA ALA A 32 -10.73 -6.87 16.30
C ALA A 32 -10.50 -5.90 15.12
N LYS A 33 -9.28 -5.34 15.00
CA LYS A 33 -8.91 -4.46 13.87
C LYS A 33 -8.96 -5.19 12.52
N ILE A 34 -8.39 -6.40 12.42
CA ILE A 34 -8.45 -7.20 11.19
C ILE A 34 -9.89 -7.45 10.77
N ASN A 35 -10.78 -7.78 11.71
CA ASN A 35 -12.20 -7.99 11.40
C ASN A 35 -12.90 -6.71 10.90
N LYS A 36 -12.54 -5.53 11.44
CA LYS A 36 -13.04 -4.22 10.97
C LYS A 36 -12.58 -3.96 9.54
N VAL A 37 -11.29 -4.10 9.27
CA VAL A 37 -10.69 -3.89 7.94
C VAL A 37 -11.25 -4.84 6.90
N GLN A 38 -11.38 -6.15 7.22
CA GLN A 38 -11.94 -7.13 6.29
C GLN A 38 -13.36 -6.80 5.83
N LYS A 39 -14.20 -6.27 6.72
CA LYS A 39 -15.57 -5.85 6.37
C LYS A 39 -15.56 -4.66 5.39
N GLY A 40 -14.68 -3.69 5.60
CA GLY A 40 -14.53 -2.52 4.72
C GLY A 40 -13.92 -2.90 3.36
N LEU A 41 -12.91 -3.77 3.35
CA LEU A 41 -12.15 -4.16 2.15
C LEU A 41 -13.03 -4.76 1.06
N LYS A 42 -14.16 -5.40 1.41
CA LYS A 42 -15.12 -5.91 0.43
C LYS A 42 -15.71 -4.79 -0.43
N PHE A 43 -16.04 -3.65 0.18
CA PHE A 43 -16.61 -2.50 -0.53
C PHE A 43 -15.55 -1.80 -1.36
N VAL A 44 -14.34 -1.64 -0.82
CA VAL A 44 -13.19 -1.07 -1.57
C VAL A 44 -12.91 -1.89 -2.82
N ARG A 45 -12.85 -3.23 -2.72
CA ARG A 45 -12.64 -4.11 -3.89
C ARG A 45 -13.78 -4.04 -4.91
N LEU A 46 -15.02 -3.88 -4.46
CA LEU A 46 -16.15 -3.74 -5.38
C LEU A 46 -16.08 -2.42 -6.15
N TYR A 47 -15.75 -1.35 -5.42
CA TYR A 47 -15.57 -0.01 -5.97
C TYR A 47 -14.39 0.03 -6.95
N GLU A 48 -13.24 -0.50 -6.55
CA GLU A 48 -12.03 -0.62 -7.35
C GLU A 48 -12.30 -1.34 -8.68
N ARG A 49 -12.97 -2.50 -8.66
CA ARG A 49 -13.37 -3.21 -9.90
C ARG A 49 -14.37 -2.44 -10.76
N ALA A 50 -15.26 -1.65 -10.16
CA ALA A 50 -16.18 -0.82 -10.92
C ALA A 50 -15.43 0.30 -11.64
N MET A 51 -14.47 0.93 -10.95
CA MET A 51 -13.60 1.96 -11.52
C MET A 51 -12.64 1.38 -12.56
N GLU A 52 -12.10 0.17 -12.35
CA GLU A 52 -11.24 -0.53 -13.32
C GLU A 52 -12.00 -0.78 -14.63
N ARG A 53 -13.27 -1.20 -14.56
CA ARG A 53 -14.11 -1.36 -15.77
C ARG A 53 -14.39 -0.03 -16.48
N ALA A 54 -14.62 1.05 -15.73
CA ALA A 54 -14.81 2.38 -16.31
C ALA A 54 -13.51 2.87 -16.97
N LEU A 55 -12.37 2.67 -16.30
CA LEU A 55 -11.04 3.03 -16.77
C LEU A 55 -10.72 2.30 -18.06
N THR A 56 -10.96 0.99 -18.12
CA THR A 56 -10.82 0.18 -19.34
C THR A 56 -11.60 0.76 -20.51
N ARG A 57 -12.87 1.13 -20.30
CA ARG A 57 -13.72 1.68 -21.36
C ARG A 57 -13.21 3.03 -21.85
N ALA A 58 -12.82 3.90 -20.91
CA ALA A 58 -12.19 5.18 -21.24
C ALA A 58 -10.83 4.98 -21.95
N TYR A 59 -10.07 3.96 -21.56
CA TYR A 59 -8.76 3.62 -22.14
C TYR A 59 -8.82 3.09 -23.58
N PHE A 60 -9.92 2.46 -23.98
CA PHE A 60 -10.08 1.99 -25.37
C PHE A 60 -10.88 2.95 -26.24
N GLY A 61 -11.58 3.92 -25.64
CA GLY A 61 -12.32 4.94 -26.37
C GLY A 61 -11.47 6.15 -26.78
N ASP A 62 -10.29 6.33 -26.19
CA ASP A 62 -9.37 7.44 -26.47
C ASP A 62 -8.04 6.91 -27.04
N THR A 63 -7.34 7.76 -27.78
CA THR A 63 -6.01 7.48 -28.37
C THR A 63 -4.90 8.27 -27.70
N ASN A 64 -5.25 9.19 -26.79
CA ASN A 64 -4.36 10.11 -26.08
C ASN A 64 -4.19 9.75 -24.59
N HIS A 65 -4.08 8.46 -24.26
CA HIS A 65 -3.63 8.07 -22.93
C HIS A 65 -2.22 8.61 -22.65
N PRO A 66 -1.90 8.95 -21.38
CA PRO A 66 -0.56 9.36 -20.99
C PRO A 66 0.44 8.33 -21.48
N LYS A 67 1.14 8.66 -22.57
CA LYS A 67 2.18 7.80 -23.11
C LYS A 67 3.32 7.83 -22.11
N THR A 68 3.75 6.65 -21.69
CA THR A 68 4.96 6.46 -20.89
C THR A 68 6.14 7.16 -21.54
N GLY A 69 6.42 8.35 -21.03
CA GLY A 69 7.52 9.19 -21.43
C GLY A 69 7.98 9.90 -20.17
N GLY A 70 9.16 9.55 -19.69
CA GLY A 70 9.63 10.02 -18.39
C GLY A 70 10.95 9.39 -17.98
N GLN A 71 11.44 9.77 -16.81
CA GLN A 71 12.66 9.27 -16.19
C GLN A 71 12.29 8.41 -14.99
N GLY A 72 12.55 7.11 -15.05
CA GLY A 72 12.37 6.18 -13.94
C GLY A 72 10.96 6.10 -13.33
N ASP A 73 10.76 5.13 -12.45
CA ASP A 73 9.49 4.93 -11.75
C ASP A 73 9.53 5.53 -10.33
N ILE A 74 8.36 5.91 -9.82
CA ILE A 74 8.12 6.13 -8.40
C ILE A 74 7.76 4.78 -7.75
N LEU A 75 8.34 4.52 -6.58
CA LEU A 75 8.02 3.34 -5.78
C LEU A 75 7.24 3.73 -4.52
N LEU A 76 5.96 3.36 -4.45
CA LEU A 76 5.15 3.40 -3.25
C LEU A 76 5.40 2.14 -2.40
N VAL A 77 5.85 2.31 -1.16
CA VAL A 77 6.09 1.21 -0.21
C VAL A 77 5.14 1.34 0.97
N VAL A 78 4.19 0.41 1.07
CA VAL A 78 3.19 0.38 2.13
C VAL A 78 3.61 -0.59 3.23
N SER A 79 3.87 -0.05 4.42
CA SER A 79 4.32 -0.77 5.61
C SER A 79 3.51 -0.37 6.85
N SER A 80 3.87 -0.90 8.04
CA SER A 80 3.21 -0.49 9.28
C SER A 80 3.96 0.62 10.02
N ASP A 81 3.25 1.39 10.85
CA ASP A 81 3.88 2.27 11.83
C ASP A 81 4.47 1.50 13.02
N MET A 82 3.76 0.45 13.44
CA MET A 82 4.08 -0.32 14.64
C MET A 82 4.98 -1.54 14.35
N GLY A 83 5.64 -2.05 15.38
CA GLY A 83 6.41 -3.31 15.33
C GLY A 83 5.58 -4.52 15.76
N LEU A 84 6.27 -5.57 16.25
CA LEU A 84 5.66 -6.80 16.79
C LEU A 84 4.76 -7.57 15.80
N ALA A 85 5.01 -7.41 14.49
CA ALA A 85 4.28 -8.07 13.41
C ALA A 85 5.09 -9.19 12.73
N GLY A 86 6.03 -9.80 13.46
CA GLY A 86 6.90 -10.84 12.91
C GLY A 86 7.70 -10.36 11.70
N ALA A 87 7.67 -11.15 10.61
CA ALA A 87 8.41 -10.86 9.38
C ALA A 87 7.73 -9.85 8.44
N PHE A 88 6.52 -9.37 8.77
CA PHE A 88 5.69 -8.54 7.88
C PHE A 88 6.47 -7.38 7.23
N ASN A 89 7.02 -6.47 8.03
CA ASN A 89 7.75 -5.32 7.49
C ASN A 89 9.02 -5.74 6.75
N ALA A 90 9.74 -6.75 7.27
CA ALA A 90 11.00 -7.19 6.67
C ALA A 90 10.77 -7.76 5.26
N GLU A 91 9.69 -8.50 5.03
CA GLU A 91 9.36 -9.05 3.71
C GLU A 91 8.92 -7.96 2.72
N ILE A 92 8.18 -6.94 3.17
CA ILE A 92 7.84 -5.75 2.35
C ILE A 92 9.11 -4.99 1.96
N MET A 93 10.01 -4.71 2.92
CA MET A 93 11.26 -4.00 2.63
C MET A 93 12.13 -4.78 1.64
N LYS A 94 12.28 -6.09 1.81
CA LYS A 94 13.02 -6.94 0.86
C LYS A 94 12.42 -6.92 -0.54
N ALA A 95 11.09 -6.87 -0.66
CA ALA A 95 10.44 -6.79 -1.97
C ALA A 95 10.65 -5.42 -2.62
N ALA A 96 10.54 -4.34 -1.84
CA ALA A 96 10.81 -2.98 -2.32
C ALA A 96 12.28 -2.76 -2.69
N GLU A 97 13.23 -3.27 -1.90
CA GLU A 97 14.67 -3.22 -2.20
C GLU A 97 14.98 -3.91 -3.52
N ARG A 98 14.37 -5.08 -3.80
CA ARG A 98 14.50 -5.74 -5.11
C ARG A 98 13.97 -4.89 -6.27
N GLU A 99 12.92 -4.11 -6.08
CA GLU A 99 12.43 -3.20 -7.13
C GLU A 99 13.39 -2.04 -7.35
N VAL A 100 13.97 -1.48 -6.28
CA VAL A 100 15.03 -0.46 -6.36
C VAL A 100 16.27 -0.99 -7.09
N GLU A 101 16.63 -2.25 -6.90
CA GLU A 101 17.77 -2.88 -7.59
C GLU A 101 17.50 -3.21 -9.06
N ARG A 102 16.25 -3.55 -9.40
CA ARG A 102 15.88 -4.07 -10.73
C ARG A 102 15.36 -3.03 -11.70
N SER A 103 14.93 -1.88 -11.20
CA SER A 103 14.29 -0.83 -11.98
C SER A 103 14.93 0.51 -11.66
N ASP A 104 14.80 1.44 -12.59
CA ASP A 104 15.26 2.81 -12.38
C ASP A 104 14.26 3.53 -11.47
N ILE A 105 14.42 3.40 -10.15
CA ILE A 105 13.58 4.09 -9.17
C ILE A 105 14.18 5.44 -8.85
N ILE A 106 13.43 6.51 -9.14
CA ILE A 106 13.91 7.89 -8.97
C ILE A 106 13.35 8.57 -7.70
N HIS A 107 12.28 8.05 -7.13
CA HIS A 107 11.64 8.57 -5.91
C HIS A 107 10.93 7.44 -5.16
N ILE A 108 10.96 7.49 -3.83
CA ILE A 108 10.23 6.53 -2.98
C ILE A 108 9.17 7.28 -2.17
N VAL A 109 7.92 6.84 -2.29
CA VAL A 109 6.85 7.26 -1.38
C VAL A 109 6.64 6.16 -0.35
N THR A 110 6.69 6.50 0.93
CA THR A 110 6.57 5.53 2.02
C THR A 110 5.29 5.77 2.81
N VAL A 111 4.59 4.68 3.12
CA VAL A 111 3.49 4.66 4.07
C VAL A 111 3.91 3.80 5.26
N GLY A 112 3.89 4.40 6.45
CA GLY A 112 4.29 3.81 7.71
C GLY A 112 5.74 4.11 8.12
N ILE A 113 5.94 4.34 9.43
CA ILE A 113 7.24 4.64 10.05
C ILE A 113 8.32 3.59 9.71
N LYS A 114 7.96 2.32 9.49
CA LYS A 114 8.93 1.26 9.20
C LYS A 114 9.56 1.42 7.82
N ALA A 115 8.78 1.77 6.79
CA ALA A 115 9.30 2.06 5.46
C ALA A 115 10.14 3.33 5.47
N GLU A 116 9.63 4.41 6.07
CA GLU A 116 10.37 5.67 6.19
C GLU A 116 11.75 5.45 6.83
N SER A 117 11.78 4.78 7.99
CA SER A 117 13.02 4.53 8.73
C SER A 117 14.01 3.66 7.96
N TYR A 118 13.51 2.70 7.18
CA TYR A 118 14.33 1.78 6.40
C TYR A 118 14.95 2.49 5.20
N PHE A 119 14.14 3.23 4.43
CA PHE A 119 14.60 3.88 3.20
C PHE A 119 15.30 5.21 3.44
N LYS A 120 15.23 5.82 4.63
CA LYS A 120 15.90 7.11 4.94
C LYS A 120 17.38 7.21 4.53
N LYS A 121 18.08 6.08 4.41
CA LYS A 121 19.50 6.00 4.01
C LYS A 121 19.73 5.45 2.60
N SER A 122 18.69 5.31 1.79
CA SER A 122 18.78 4.76 0.43
C SER A 122 19.54 5.68 -0.54
N GLY A 123 19.61 6.98 -0.24
CA GLY A 123 20.16 7.99 -1.14
C GLY A 123 19.18 8.48 -2.20
N LEU A 124 17.96 7.92 -2.25
CA LEU A 124 16.87 8.38 -3.10
C LEU A 124 16.03 9.45 -2.38
N PRO A 125 15.43 10.39 -3.10
CA PRO A 125 14.39 11.28 -2.57
C PRO A 125 13.21 10.49 -1.99
N ILE A 126 12.67 10.95 -0.85
CA ILE A 126 11.61 10.27 -0.12
C ILE A 126 10.50 11.24 0.27
N THR A 127 9.25 10.86 0.00
CA THR A 127 8.06 11.40 0.67
C THR A 127 7.52 10.37 1.64
N ALA A 128 7.10 10.79 2.84
CA ALA A 128 6.69 9.87 3.90
C ALA A 128 5.34 10.25 4.51
N PHE A 129 4.46 9.27 4.58
CA PHE A 129 3.20 9.30 5.29
C PHE A 129 3.26 8.31 6.44
N SER A 130 2.80 8.69 7.62
CA SER A 130 2.91 7.87 8.82
C SER A 130 1.79 8.20 9.81
N HIS A 131 1.77 7.47 10.93
CA HIS A 131 0.82 7.66 12.03
C HIS A 131 -0.61 7.20 11.73
N PHE A 132 -0.77 6.17 10.89
CA PHE A 132 -2.02 5.48 10.63
C PHE A 132 -2.35 4.49 11.76
N TYR A 133 -2.95 5.00 12.85
CA TYR A 133 -3.24 4.20 14.06
C TYR A 133 -4.62 3.51 14.05
N ASP A 134 -5.57 4.01 13.25
CA ASP A 134 -6.88 3.37 12.99
C ASP A 134 -6.92 2.81 11.56
N THR A 135 -8.11 2.40 11.13
CA THR A 135 -8.38 1.93 9.77
C THR A 135 -8.35 3.12 8.83
N PRO A 136 -7.48 3.12 7.80
CA PRO A 136 -7.42 4.22 6.87
C PRO A 136 -8.70 4.34 6.04
N ASP A 137 -8.96 5.55 5.57
CA ASP A 137 -10.12 5.87 4.74
C ASP A 137 -9.74 6.43 3.36
N LEU A 138 -10.77 6.78 2.57
CA LEU A 138 -10.58 7.27 1.20
C LEU A 138 -9.89 8.64 1.16
N ASP A 139 -10.10 9.49 2.16
CA ASP A 139 -9.53 10.83 2.19
C ASP A 139 -8.02 10.75 2.45
N GLU A 140 -7.61 9.88 3.38
CA GLU A 140 -6.19 9.58 3.61
C GLU A 140 -5.51 8.99 2.38
N ALA A 141 -6.17 8.08 1.66
CA ALA A 141 -5.62 7.51 0.41
C ALA A 141 -5.56 8.55 -0.71
N ALA A 142 -6.54 9.45 -0.81
CA ALA A 142 -6.56 10.53 -1.79
C ALA A 142 -5.38 11.49 -1.59
N ILE A 143 -5.10 11.90 -0.36
CA ILE A 143 -3.95 12.74 -0.02
C ILE A 143 -2.62 12.10 -0.48
N ILE A 144 -2.46 10.78 -0.28
CA ILE A 144 -1.26 10.06 -0.71
C ILE A 144 -1.16 10.04 -2.24
N VAL A 145 -2.27 9.81 -2.94
CA VAL A 145 -2.29 9.76 -4.40
C VAL A 145 -2.02 11.13 -5.02
N ASP A 146 -2.62 12.19 -4.48
CA ASP A 146 -2.41 13.56 -4.96
C ASP A 146 -0.91 13.94 -4.87
N ASP A 147 -0.25 13.67 -3.74
CA ASP A 147 1.19 13.90 -3.59
C ASP A 147 2.04 13.04 -4.54
N ILE A 148 1.66 11.76 -4.75
CA ILE A 148 2.34 10.90 -5.72
C ILE A 148 2.22 11.51 -7.13
N VAL A 149 1.04 11.97 -7.53
CA VAL A 149 0.80 12.56 -8.85
C VAL A 149 1.63 13.84 -9.02
N ASP A 150 1.64 14.73 -8.02
CA ASP A 150 2.46 15.94 -8.02
C ASP A 150 3.96 15.62 -8.19
N VAL A 151 4.47 14.63 -7.45
CA VAL A 151 5.88 14.19 -7.56
C VAL A 151 6.14 13.57 -8.95
N MET A 152 5.20 12.79 -9.48
CA MET A 152 5.34 12.22 -10.83
C MET A 152 5.47 13.31 -11.89
N GLU A 153 4.66 14.37 -11.80
CA GLU A 153 4.74 15.51 -12.71
C GLU A 153 6.05 16.29 -12.55
N GLU A 154 6.44 16.62 -11.31
CA GLU A 154 7.68 17.37 -11.02
C GLU A 154 8.92 16.62 -11.54
N LYS A 155 9.00 15.32 -11.28
CA LYS A 155 10.15 14.48 -11.66
C LYS A 155 10.06 13.96 -13.08
N LYS A 156 8.93 14.17 -13.77
CA LYS A 156 8.61 13.56 -15.06
C LYS A 156 8.78 12.04 -15.01
N ALA A 157 8.22 11.40 -13.99
CA ALA A 157 8.33 9.96 -13.78
C ALA A 157 7.65 9.17 -14.91
N SER A 158 8.24 8.05 -15.31
CA SER A 158 7.68 7.15 -16.32
C SER A 158 6.55 6.26 -15.80
N GLY A 159 6.43 6.08 -14.48
CA GLY A 159 5.46 5.14 -13.92
C GLY A 159 5.41 5.13 -12.40
N LEU A 160 4.48 4.33 -11.88
CA LEU A 160 4.21 4.14 -10.47
C LEU A 160 4.11 2.65 -10.18
N LYS A 161 4.92 2.18 -9.24
CA LYS A 161 4.85 0.83 -8.68
C LYS A 161 4.46 0.90 -7.21
N MET A 162 3.72 -0.09 -6.73
CA MET A 162 3.35 -0.23 -5.33
C MET A 162 3.78 -1.59 -4.79
N VAL A 163 4.46 -1.58 -3.64
CA VAL A 163 4.81 -2.77 -2.86
C VAL A 163 4.03 -2.73 -1.55
N PHE A 164 3.22 -3.76 -1.32
CA PHE A 164 2.35 -3.88 -0.16
C PHE A 164 2.19 -5.33 0.27
N SER A 165 1.50 -5.57 1.39
CA SER A 165 1.23 -6.92 1.86
C SER A 165 -0.12 -7.44 1.35
N HIS A 166 -0.09 -8.47 0.50
CA HIS A 166 -1.31 -9.10 0.04
C HIS A 166 -1.89 -10.03 1.12
N PHE A 167 -3.01 -9.61 1.70
CA PHE A 167 -3.74 -10.41 2.68
C PHE A 167 -4.44 -11.61 2.03
N LYS A 168 -3.87 -12.81 2.20
CA LYS A 168 -4.50 -14.08 1.79
C LYS A 168 -5.35 -14.67 2.91
N ASN A 169 -4.79 -14.77 4.11
CA ASN A 169 -5.47 -15.19 5.33
C ASN A 169 -4.66 -14.74 6.57
N PRO A 170 -5.16 -14.88 7.80
CA PRO A 170 -4.45 -14.41 9.00
C PRO A 170 -3.04 -15.00 9.20
N LEU A 171 -2.74 -16.16 8.61
CA LEU A 171 -1.43 -16.83 8.71
C LEU A 171 -0.51 -16.54 7.53
N ALA A 172 -1.08 -16.21 6.37
CA ALA A 172 -0.36 -16.02 5.12
C ALA A 172 -0.56 -14.60 4.59
N GLN A 173 0.51 -13.82 4.71
CA GLN A 173 0.64 -12.47 4.19
C GLN A 173 1.93 -12.43 3.39
N MET A 174 1.84 -12.10 2.10
CA MET A 174 2.99 -12.12 1.20
C MET A 174 3.14 -10.75 0.55
N PRO A 175 4.37 -10.22 0.46
CA PRO A 175 4.59 -8.98 -0.26
C PRO A 175 4.19 -9.19 -1.72
N LYS A 176 3.51 -8.20 -2.29
CA LYS A 176 3.14 -8.15 -3.69
C LYS A 176 3.58 -6.80 -4.25
N THR A 177 4.23 -6.85 -5.40
CA THR A 177 4.51 -5.68 -6.23
C THR A 177 3.47 -5.62 -7.33
N VAL A 178 2.89 -4.44 -7.55
CA VAL A 178 2.01 -4.16 -8.69
C VAL A 178 2.47 -2.89 -9.38
N ARG A 179 2.34 -2.85 -10.71
CA ARG A 179 2.45 -1.61 -11.46
C ARG A 179 1.08 -0.96 -11.52
N LEU A 180 1.00 0.30 -11.09
CA LEU A 180 -0.22 1.11 -11.16
C LEU A 180 -0.22 2.00 -12.39
N LEU A 181 0.95 2.56 -12.73
CA LEU A 181 1.15 3.36 -13.94
C LEU A 181 2.40 2.92 -14.71
N PRO A 182 2.36 2.87 -16.06
CA PRO A 182 1.13 2.91 -16.85
C PRO A 182 0.20 1.76 -16.50
N VAL A 183 -1.08 1.93 -16.81
CA VAL A 183 -2.07 0.88 -16.59
C VAL A 183 -1.83 -0.20 -17.64
N GLU A 184 -1.31 -1.33 -17.20
CA GLU A 184 -1.03 -2.51 -18.03
C GLU A 184 -2.16 -3.53 -17.88
N ASP A 185 -2.30 -4.44 -18.85
CA ASP A 185 -3.22 -5.59 -18.79
C ASP A 185 -4.74 -5.27 -18.67
N LEU A 186 -5.21 -4.17 -19.25
CA LEU A 186 -6.65 -3.90 -19.38
C LEU A 186 -7.27 -4.83 -20.43
N GLU A 187 -8.17 -5.72 -20.01
CA GLU A 187 -8.94 -6.56 -20.94
C GLU A 187 -9.87 -5.69 -21.77
N LYS A 188 -9.78 -5.80 -23.10
CA LYS A 188 -10.67 -5.07 -24.00
C LYS A 188 -12.12 -5.47 -23.70
N PRO A 189 -13.02 -4.50 -23.45
CA PRO A 189 -14.41 -4.83 -23.17
C PRO A 189 -15.07 -5.43 -24.41
N ASP A 190 -16.17 -6.17 -24.22
CA ASP A 190 -17.06 -6.54 -25.31
C ASP A 190 -17.48 -5.29 -26.09
N ASN A 191 -17.97 -5.48 -27.33
CA ASN A 191 -18.33 -4.43 -28.31
C ASN A 191 -19.54 -3.54 -27.89
N ASP A 192 -19.64 -3.19 -26.62
CA ASP A 192 -20.59 -2.23 -26.08
C ASP A 192 -20.21 -0.82 -26.59
N LEU A 193 -21.18 -0.15 -27.20
CA LEU A 193 -21.08 1.27 -27.55
C LEU A 193 -21.34 2.09 -26.27
N PHE A 194 -20.41 2.97 -25.92
CA PHE A 194 -20.54 3.89 -24.79
C PHE A 194 -20.56 5.33 -25.29
N ASP A 195 -21.52 6.10 -24.78
CA ASP A 195 -21.48 7.55 -24.85
C ASP A 195 -20.80 8.07 -23.57
N PHE A 196 -19.90 9.04 -23.73
CA PHE A 196 -19.17 9.64 -22.62
C PHE A 196 -19.64 11.09 -22.45
N GLU A 197 -19.96 11.46 -21.20
CA GLU A 197 -20.25 12.84 -20.79
C GLU A 197 -19.42 13.15 -19.54
N PRO A 198 -18.55 14.19 -19.52
CA PRO A 198 -18.18 15.08 -20.61
C PRO A 198 -17.23 14.37 -21.62
N GLU A 199 -16.20 15.04 -22.12
CA GLU A 199 -15.24 14.41 -23.04
C GLU A 199 -14.43 13.29 -22.37
N ILE A 200 -14.10 12.27 -23.15
CA ILE A 200 -13.41 11.06 -22.68
C ILE A 200 -12.06 11.33 -22.01
N GLU A 201 -11.33 12.37 -22.43
CA GLU A 201 -10.04 12.73 -21.85
C GLU A 201 -10.19 13.22 -20.39
N VAL A 202 -11.23 14.01 -20.12
CA VAL A 202 -11.54 14.51 -18.78
C VAL A 202 -11.98 13.35 -17.89
N LEU A 203 -12.92 12.54 -18.39
CA LEU A 203 -13.41 11.37 -17.66
C LEU A 203 -12.29 10.37 -17.37
N TYR A 204 -11.38 10.15 -18.32
CA TYR A 204 -10.24 9.24 -18.14
C TYR A 204 -9.37 9.66 -16.95
N LYS A 205 -9.04 10.94 -16.83
CA LYS A 205 -8.23 11.47 -15.72
C LYS A 205 -8.93 11.29 -14.38
N ASP A 206 -10.21 11.65 -14.29
CA ASP A 206 -11.00 11.53 -13.06
C ASP A 206 -11.14 10.06 -12.61
N VAL A 207 -11.45 9.17 -13.56
CA VAL A 207 -11.59 7.73 -13.30
C VAL A 207 -10.25 7.10 -12.94
N LEU A 208 -9.17 7.50 -13.61
CA LEU A 208 -7.82 7.04 -13.29
C LEU A 208 -7.43 7.43 -11.86
N ASN A 209 -7.63 8.69 -11.48
CA ASN A 209 -7.32 9.15 -10.13
C ASN A 209 -8.12 8.35 -9.09
N THR A 210 -9.43 8.23 -9.31
CA THR A 210 -10.33 7.48 -8.43
C THR A 210 -9.92 6.00 -8.30
N TRP A 211 -9.50 5.37 -9.40
CA TRP A 211 -8.99 4.00 -9.41
C TRP A 211 -7.66 3.88 -8.65
N LEU A 212 -6.74 4.83 -8.79
CA LEU A 212 -5.50 4.89 -8.02
C LEU A 212 -5.78 4.99 -6.52
N VAL A 213 -6.66 5.89 -6.09
CA VAL A 213 -7.09 6.03 -4.69
C VAL A 213 -7.62 4.70 -4.15
N ALA A 214 -8.47 4.01 -4.92
CA ALA A 214 -9.01 2.72 -4.52
C ALA A 214 -7.92 1.62 -4.43
N LYS A 215 -6.96 1.58 -5.37
CA LYS A 215 -5.84 0.63 -5.34
C LYS A 215 -4.89 0.90 -4.17
N VAL A 216 -4.57 2.17 -3.88
CA VAL A 216 -3.74 2.56 -2.74
C VAL A 216 -4.43 2.21 -1.43
N LEU A 217 -5.72 2.53 -1.26
CA LEU A 217 -6.47 2.16 -0.05
C LEU A 217 -6.61 0.64 0.13
N GLN A 218 -6.66 -0.12 -0.97
CA GLN A 218 -6.70 -1.58 -0.92
C GLN A 218 -5.36 -2.19 -0.48
N GLY A 219 -4.25 -1.54 -0.81
CA GLY A 219 -2.88 -1.99 -0.55
C GLY A 219 -2.50 -1.90 0.92
#